data_AF-A0A936SEN4-F1
#
_entry.id   AF-A0A936SEN4-F1
#
_cell.length_a   1.000
_cell.length_b   1.000
_cell.length_c   1.000
_cell.angle_alpha   90.00
_cell.angle_beta   90.00
_cell.angle_gamma   90.00
#
_symmetry.space_group_name_H-M   'P 1'
#
loop_
_entity.id
_entity.type
_entity.pdbx_description
1 polymer ?
#
loop_
_entity_poly.entity_id
_entity_poly.type
_entity_poly.pdbx_seq_one_letter_code
_entity_poly.pdbx_strand_id
1 'polypeptide(L)'
;MRYRYVAVAMVALLAVLGMSGQAAQAQATKSFTLHPDGKATITFEAFCVNFGKLFPTAINGPDGTVAPDKVRAALEYAQRKGLTADVKQALQVEYAIWQLINTPNSPKGDALAQEVITAATAATVTNPNGTSILEAAKANQVTITLDSWQPIGEKQQITATASDNFYGRGQITVTNISQQAQTLFMPSGTLFPPASNAQNMAGIQTAIKIEDPNLPATGGERGLAFELIVLAGVVLLAFGWRVRRGGQI
;
A
#
# COMPACT_ATOMS: atom_id res chain seq x y z
N MET A 1 -11.47 50.79 -2.03
CA MET A 1 -10.65 49.88 -1.18
C MET A 1 -11.33 48.58 -0.74
N ARG A 2 -12.68 48.44 -0.76
CA ARG A 2 -13.37 47.24 -0.24
C ARG A 2 -13.28 45.97 -1.10
N TYR A 3 -13.00 46.07 -2.40
CA TYR A 3 -12.91 44.91 -3.31
C TYR A 3 -11.58 44.14 -3.26
N ARG A 4 -10.51 44.72 -2.69
CA ARG A 4 -9.20 44.05 -2.59
C ARG A 4 -9.17 42.93 -1.54
N TYR A 5 -10.01 43.00 -0.51
CA TYR A 5 -10.04 42.02 0.56
C TYR A 5 -10.83 40.75 0.20
N VAL A 6 -11.82 40.86 -0.68
CA VAL A 6 -12.63 39.71 -1.16
C VAL A 6 -11.82 38.82 -2.11
N ALA A 7 -10.99 39.42 -2.96
CA ALA A 7 -10.14 38.68 -3.89
C ALA A 7 -9.04 37.86 -3.17
N VAL A 8 -8.44 38.41 -2.10
CA VAL A 8 -7.41 37.70 -1.32
C VAL A 8 -8.00 36.53 -0.54
N ALA A 9 -9.23 36.66 -0.04
CA ALA A 9 -9.91 35.57 0.67
C ALA A 9 -10.28 34.38 -0.24
N MET A 10 -10.66 34.62 -1.50
CA MET A 10 -10.95 33.54 -2.46
C MET A 10 -9.72 32.77 -2.92
N VAL A 11 -8.57 33.45 -3.11
CA VAL A 11 -7.32 32.78 -3.51
C VAL A 11 -6.78 31.89 -2.38
N ALA A 12 -6.92 32.31 -1.12
CA ALA A 12 -6.55 31.48 0.03
C ALA A 12 -7.43 30.22 0.17
N LEU A 13 -8.74 30.30 -0.17
CA LEU A 13 -9.65 29.16 -0.09
C LEU A 13 -9.37 28.10 -1.18
N LEU A 14 -8.95 28.53 -2.38
CA LEU A 14 -8.57 27.64 -3.48
C LEU A 14 -7.23 26.92 -3.25
N ALA A 15 -6.31 27.51 -2.49
CA ALA A 15 -5.04 26.87 -2.14
C ALA A 15 -5.19 25.69 -1.15
N VAL A 16 -6.24 25.70 -0.31
CA VAL A 16 -6.48 24.64 0.69
C VAL A 16 -7.14 23.40 0.07
N LEU A 17 -7.82 23.53 -1.07
CA LEU A 17 -8.50 22.43 -1.76
C LEU A 17 -7.58 21.59 -2.67
N GLY A 18 -6.33 22.00 -2.87
CA GLY A 18 -5.38 21.34 -3.78
C GLY A 18 -4.50 20.24 -3.16
N MET A 19 -4.63 19.93 -1.87
CA MET A 19 -3.63 19.11 -1.14
C MET A 19 -4.12 17.73 -0.65
N SER A 20 -5.18 17.15 -1.21
CA SER A 20 -5.59 15.77 -0.87
C SER A 20 -5.12 14.77 -1.92
N GLY A 21 -3.81 14.76 -2.17
CA GLY A 21 -3.11 13.73 -2.93
C GLY A 21 -1.99 13.15 -2.08
N GLN A 22 -2.29 12.74 -0.84
CA GLN A 22 -1.31 12.03 -0.02
C GLN A 22 -1.04 10.68 -0.69
N ALA A 23 0.07 10.60 -1.42
CA ALA A 23 0.67 9.33 -1.78
C ALA A 23 0.77 8.51 -0.48
N ALA A 24 0.04 7.39 -0.43
CA ALA A 24 0.06 6.50 0.72
C ALA A 24 1.51 6.09 0.97
N GLN A 25 2.13 6.65 2.01
CA GLN A 25 3.50 6.27 2.38
C GLN A 25 3.46 4.80 2.79
N ALA A 26 4.23 3.97 2.08
CA ALA A 26 4.30 2.54 2.34
C ALA A 26 4.83 2.31 3.77
N GLN A 27 4.03 1.65 4.61
CA GLN A 27 4.38 1.34 6.00
C GLN A 27 4.95 -0.07 6.07
N ALA A 28 6.00 -0.27 6.88
CA ALA A 28 6.55 -1.61 7.15
C ALA A 28 5.42 -2.60 7.51
N THR A 29 5.56 -3.87 7.11
CA THR A 29 4.60 -4.94 7.42
C THR A 29 4.16 -4.87 8.90
N LYS A 30 2.85 -4.71 9.12
CA LYS A 30 2.27 -4.61 10.47
C LYS A 30 1.38 -5.80 10.73
N SER A 31 1.35 -6.25 11.99
CA SER A 31 0.29 -7.13 12.43
C SER A 31 -1.01 -6.37 12.67
N PHE A 32 -2.12 -7.09 12.59
CA PHE A 32 -3.48 -6.60 12.80
C PHE A 32 -4.28 -7.67 13.53
N THR A 33 -5.29 -7.27 14.30
CA THR A 33 -6.14 -8.22 15.04
C THR A 33 -7.52 -8.28 14.40
N LEU A 34 -8.01 -9.49 14.16
CA LEU A 34 -9.38 -9.76 13.75
C LEU A 34 -10.11 -10.50 14.86
N HIS A 35 -11.21 -9.95 15.36
CA HIS A 35 -12.17 -10.68 16.19
C HIS A 35 -12.91 -11.75 15.35
N PRO A 36 -13.64 -12.69 15.98
CA PRO A 36 -14.49 -13.63 15.25
C PRO A 36 -15.39 -12.89 14.24
N ASP A 37 -15.49 -13.44 13.03
CA ASP A 37 -16.20 -12.89 11.86
C ASP A 37 -15.66 -11.54 11.33
N GLY A 38 -14.59 -11.01 11.94
CA GLY A 38 -13.90 -9.81 11.51
C GLY A 38 -13.19 -10.00 10.17
N LYS A 39 -13.08 -8.90 9.41
CA LYS A 39 -12.44 -8.88 8.09
C LYS A 39 -11.32 -7.85 8.04
N ALA A 40 -10.27 -8.15 7.27
CA ALA A 40 -9.28 -7.18 6.85
C ALA A 40 -9.16 -7.19 5.34
N THR A 41 -9.33 -6.04 4.71
CA THR A 41 -8.93 -5.82 3.32
C THR A 41 -7.48 -5.35 3.31
N ILE A 42 -6.61 -6.13 2.70
CA ILE A 42 -5.19 -5.86 2.59
C ILE A 42 -4.90 -5.45 1.14
N THR A 43 -4.47 -4.21 0.95
CA THR A 43 -3.91 -3.77 -0.33
C THR A 43 -2.43 -4.16 -0.36
N PHE A 44 -1.98 -4.69 -1.48
CA PHE A 44 -0.60 -5.10 -1.67
C PHE A 44 -0.07 -4.69 -3.05
N GLU A 45 1.24 -4.51 -3.13
CA GLU A 45 1.96 -4.41 -4.39
C GLU A 45 2.82 -5.66 -4.54
N ALA A 46 2.96 -6.17 -5.77
CA ALA A 46 3.71 -7.39 -6.02
C ALA A 46 4.59 -7.27 -7.26
N PHE A 47 5.78 -7.86 -7.16
CA PHE A 47 6.87 -7.82 -8.13
C PHE A 47 7.08 -9.21 -8.74
N CYS A 48 7.52 -9.30 -9.99
CA CYS A 48 7.65 -10.61 -10.63
C CYS A 48 8.90 -11.35 -10.12
N VAL A 49 8.80 -12.68 -10.00
CA VAL A 49 9.93 -13.52 -9.52
C VAL A 49 10.38 -14.57 -10.53
N ASN A 50 9.92 -14.53 -11.78
CA ASN A 50 10.28 -15.52 -12.80
C ASN A 50 10.66 -14.85 -14.12
N PHE A 51 11.81 -14.15 -14.13
CA PHE A 51 12.26 -13.43 -15.32
C PHE A 51 12.21 -14.30 -16.59
N GLY A 52 11.73 -13.71 -17.68
CA GLY A 52 11.53 -14.37 -18.96
C GLY A 52 10.11 -14.89 -19.21
N LYS A 53 9.22 -14.94 -18.21
CA LYS A 53 7.78 -15.14 -18.47
C LYS A 53 7.02 -13.81 -18.54
N LEU A 54 5.81 -13.85 -19.09
CA LEU A 54 4.94 -12.68 -19.17
C LEU A 54 4.40 -12.26 -17.80
N PHE A 55 4.10 -10.97 -17.68
CA PHE A 55 3.34 -10.46 -16.55
C PHE A 55 1.94 -11.09 -16.51
N PRO A 56 1.46 -11.53 -15.33
CA PRO A 56 0.15 -12.13 -15.23
C PRO A 56 -0.97 -11.11 -15.44
N THR A 57 -1.84 -11.36 -16.42
CA THR A 57 -3.10 -10.61 -16.60
C THR A 57 -4.10 -10.90 -15.46
N ALA A 58 -3.98 -12.07 -14.82
CA ALA A 58 -4.70 -12.46 -13.63
C ALA A 58 -3.82 -13.34 -12.74
N ILE A 59 -4.00 -13.22 -11.43
CA ILE A 59 -3.36 -14.05 -10.40
C ILE A 59 -4.43 -14.80 -9.60
N ASN A 60 -4.04 -15.85 -8.90
CA ASN A 60 -4.88 -16.50 -7.90
C ASN A 60 -4.59 -15.91 -6.51
N GLY A 61 -5.38 -16.33 -5.51
CA GLY A 61 -5.04 -16.11 -4.10
C GLY A 61 -3.69 -16.74 -3.73
N PRO A 62 -3.10 -16.37 -2.59
CA PRO A 62 -1.79 -16.86 -2.19
C PRO A 62 -1.80 -18.38 -2.00
N ASP A 63 -0.72 -19.05 -2.42
CA ASP A 63 -0.61 -20.52 -2.43
C ASP A 63 -0.06 -21.13 -1.13
N GLY A 64 0.09 -20.31 -0.09
CA GLY A 64 0.67 -20.70 1.18
C GLY A 64 2.20 -20.67 1.23
N THR A 65 2.86 -20.15 0.19
CA THR A 65 4.32 -20.01 0.15
C THR A 65 4.78 -18.55 0.17
N VAL A 66 6.06 -18.36 0.51
CA VAL A 66 6.74 -17.06 0.52
C VAL A 66 8.00 -17.10 -0.35
N ALA A 67 8.38 -15.96 -0.89
CA ALA A 67 9.58 -15.80 -1.68
C ALA A 67 10.86 -16.07 -0.84
N PRO A 68 12.03 -16.31 -1.47
CA PRO A 68 13.29 -16.44 -0.74
C PRO A 68 13.62 -15.20 0.10
N ASP A 69 14.32 -15.39 1.22
CA ASP A 69 14.58 -14.30 2.19
C ASP A 69 15.23 -13.06 1.58
N LYS A 70 16.14 -13.22 0.62
CA LYS A 70 16.74 -12.07 -0.08
C LYS A 70 15.71 -11.25 -0.85
N VAL A 71 14.72 -11.88 -1.48
CA VAL A 71 13.62 -11.17 -2.16
C VAL A 71 12.74 -10.47 -1.14
N ARG A 72 12.41 -11.13 -0.04
CA ARG A 72 11.61 -10.56 1.05
C ARG A 72 12.29 -9.32 1.63
N ALA A 73 13.59 -9.41 1.89
CA ALA A 73 14.40 -8.30 2.38
C ALA A 73 14.49 -7.13 1.38
N ALA A 74 14.59 -7.42 0.08
CA ALA A 74 14.56 -6.40 -0.97
C ALA A 74 13.21 -5.66 -1.02
N LEU A 75 12.09 -6.39 -0.93
CA LEU A 75 10.76 -5.80 -0.88
C LEU A 75 10.58 -4.92 0.36
N GLU A 76 11.01 -5.39 1.54
CA GLU A 76 10.96 -4.60 2.77
C GLU A 76 11.84 -3.36 2.69
N TYR A 77 13.02 -3.46 2.08
CA TYR A 77 13.88 -2.30 1.84
C TYR A 77 13.19 -1.29 0.93
N ALA A 78 12.65 -1.74 -0.20
CA ALA A 78 11.94 -0.91 -1.16
C ALA A 78 10.75 -0.19 -0.52
N GLN A 79 9.96 -0.90 0.28
CA GLN A 79 8.84 -0.32 1.03
C GLN A 79 9.33 0.74 2.03
N ARG A 80 10.32 0.46 2.88
CA ARG A 80 10.81 1.42 3.88
C ARG A 80 11.39 2.70 3.25
N LYS A 81 11.98 2.57 2.06
CA LYS A 81 12.55 3.68 1.30
C LYS A 81 11.55 4.37 0.38
N GLY A 82 10.31 3.87 0.28
CA GLY A 82 9.28 4.41 -0.60
C GLY A 82 9.59 4.25 -2.09
N LEU A 83 10.45 3.28 -2.47
CA LEU A 83 10.90 3.10 -3.85
C LEU A 83 9.77 2.64 -4.78
N THR A 84 8.68 2.10 -4.24
CA THR A 84 7.53 1.65 -5.04
C THR A 84 6.58 2.78 -5.45
N ALA A 85 6.77 3.98 -4.89
CA ALA A 85 5.97 5.16 -5.24
C ALA A 85 6.35 5.79 -6.59
N ASP A 86 7.55 5.50 -7.10
CA ASP A 86 8.03 5.94 -8.41
C ASP A 86 8.29 4.72 -9.31
N VAL A 87 7.73 4.74 -10.53
CA VAL A 87 7.79 3.59 -11.45
C VAL A 87 9.24 3.27 -11.85
N LYS A 88 10.11 4.27 -12.00
CA LYS A 88 11.51 4.03 -12.40
C LYS A 88 12.31 3.41 -11.26
N GLN A 89 12.08 3.85 -10.03
CA GLN A 89 12.68 3.24 -8.84
C GLN A 89 12.14 1.83 -8.60
N ALA A 90 10.84 1.60 -8.76
CA ALA A 90 10.23 0.28 -8.70
C ALA A 90 10.85 -0.68 -9.72
N LEU A 91 11.16 -0.21 -10.93
CA LEU A 91 11.85 -1.02 -11.94
C LEU A 91 13.26 -1.43 -11.48
N GLN A 92 13.99 -0.57 -10.76
CA GLN A 92 15.28 -0.94 -10.17
C GLN A 92 15.14 -1.98 -9.06
N VAL A 93 14.03 -1.95 -8.30
CA VAL A 93 13.70 -3.00 -7.32
C VAL A 93 13.44 -4.33 -8.02
N GLU A 94 12.70 -4.34 -9.12
CA GLU A 94 12.47 -5.55 -9.93
C GLU A 94 13.80 -6.15 -10.43
N TYR A 95 14.68 -5.32 -10.99
CA TYR A 95 15.99 -5.78 -11.44
C TYR A 95 16.81 -6.36 -10.28
N ALA A 96 16.79 -5.73 -9.11
CA ALA A 96 17.42 -6.26 -7.91
C ALA A 96 16.84 -7.64 -7.52
N ILE A 97 15.52 -7.80 -7.55
CA ILE A 97 14.85 -9.08 -7.25
C ILE A 97 15.34 -10.18 -8.19
N TRP A 98 15.36 -9.94 -9.51
CA TRP A 98 15.83 -10.93 -10.48
C TRP A 98 17.30 -11.32 -10.32
N GLN A 99 18.15 -10.34 -9.98
CA GLN A 99 19.55 -10.61 -9.64
C GLN A 99 19.68 -11.45 -8.36
N LEU A 100 18.89 -11.15 -7.32
CA LEU A 100 18.96 -11.85 -6.02
C LEU A 100 18.51 -13.32 -6.10
N ILE A 101 17.64 -13.67 -7.05
CA ILE A 101 17.26 -15.06 -7.34
C ILE A 101 18.15 -15.71 -8.42
N ASN A 102 19.24 -15.05 -8.81
CA ASN A 102 20.23 -15.51 -9.79
C ASN A 102 19.62 -15.87 -11.15
N THR A 103 18.64 -15.10 -11.66
CA THR A 103 18.09 -15.43 -12.97
C THR A 103 19.07 -15.05 -14.08
N PRO A 104 19.48 -16.00 -14.95
CA PRO A 104 20.41 -15.72 -16.05
C PRO A 104 19.87 -14.62 -16.99
N ASN A 105 20.77 -13.77 -17.47
CA ASN A 105 20.48 -12.69 -18.43
C ASN A 105 19.45 -11.63 -17.96
N SER A 106 19.06 -11.65 -16.69
CA SER A 106 18.23 -10.58 -16.14
C SER A 106 18.99 -9.25 -16.15
N PRO A 107 18.31 -8.11 -16.39
CA PRO A 107 18.93 -6.79 -16.29
C PRO A 107 19.57 -6.57 -14.92
N LYS A 108 20.74 -5.94 -14.90
CA LYS A 108 21.48 -5.64 -13.66
C LYS A 108 20.93 -4.44 -12.89
N GLY A 109 20.17 -3.59 -13.56
CA GLY A 109 19.81 -2.26 -13.07
C GLY A 109 21.00 -1.32 -12.92
N ASP A 110 20.73 -0.16 -12.33
CA ASP A 110 21.71 0.89 -12.04
C ASP A 110 22.19 0.84 -10.57
N ALA A 111 22.74 1.95 -10.09
CA ALA A 111 23.22 2.08 -8.71
C ALA A 111 22.13 1.79 -7.66
N LEU A 112 20.86 2.14 -7.94
CA LEU A 112 19.76 1.90 -7.01
C LEU A 112 19.46 0.39 -6.91
N ALA A 113 19.49 -0.35 -8.02
CA ALA A 113 19.35 -1.81 -7.97
C ALA A 113 20.47 -2.45 -7.14
N GLN A 114 21.71 -1.99 -7.30
CA GLN A 114 22.86 -2.47 -6.51
C GLN A 114 22.74 -2.12 -5.01
N GLU A 115 22.18 -0.95 -4.69
CA GLU A 115 21.86 -0.55 -3.32
C GLU A 115 20.84 -1.52 -2.69
N VAL A 116 19.75 -1.84 -3.40
CA VAL A 116 18.73 -2.79 -2.94
C VAL A 116 19.34 -4.19 -2.75
N ILE A 117 20.15 -4.67 -3.69
CA ILE A 117 20.84 -5.97 -3.59
C ILE A 117 21.74 -6.03 -2.35
N THR A 118 22.52 -4.98 -2.12
CA THR A 118 23.45 -4.88 -0.98
C THR A 118 22.68 -4.88 0.34
N ALA A 119 21.64 -4.05 0.43
CA ALA A 119 20.81 -3.98 1.62
C ALA A 119 20.09 -5.32 1.91
N ALA A 120 19.55 -5.97 0.87
CA ALA A 120 18.86 -7.24 0.99
C ALA A 120 19.79 -8.39 1.38
N THR A 121 21.04 -8.38 0.91
CA THR A 121 22.02 -9.43 1.21
C THR A 121 22.52 -9.36 2.65
N ALA A 122 22.60 -8.16 3.23
CA ALA A 122 23.03 -7.95 4.61
C ALA A 122 21.88 -8.05 5.64
N ALA A 123 20.63 -7.99 5.20
CA ALA A 123 19.47 -7.94 6.07
C ALA A 123 19.01 -9.33 6.54
N THR A 124 18.45 -9.37 7.74
CA THR A 124 17.64 -10.50 8.23
C THR A 124 16.18 -10.12 8.11
N VAL A 125 15.37 -11.00 7.51
CA VAL A 125 13.92 -10.79 7.41
C VAL A 125 13.28 -11.05 8.77
N THR A 126 12.54 -10.07 9.29
CA THR A 126 11.84 -10.20 10.57
C THR A 126 10.35 -10.09 10.36
N ASN A 127 9.61 -11.13 10.76
CA ASN A 127 8.16 -11.08 10.77
C ASN A 127 7.66 -10.31 12.00
N PRO A 128 6.55 -9.55 11.89
CA PRO A 128 5.85 -9.01 13.04
C PRO A 128 5.38 -10.11 14.01
N ASN A 129 5.09 -9.73 15.25
CA ASN A 129 4.44 -10.63 16.21
C ASN A 129 3.04 -11.01 15.70
N GLY A 130 2.70 -12.30 15.80
CA GLY A 130 1.42 -12.86 15.38
C GLY A 130 1.59 -14.12 14.54
N THR A 131 0.49 -14.60 13.97
CA THR A 131 0.46 -15.72 13.02
C THR A 131 0.41 -15.16 11.60
N SER A 132 1.14 -15.73 10.65
CA SER A 132 0.97 -15.27 9.26
C SER A 132 -0.43 -15.61 8.74
N ILE A 133 -0.98 -14.80 7.84
CA ILE A 133 -2.27 -15.13 7.20
C ILE A 133 -2.21 -16.47 6.45
N LEU A 134 -1.02 -16.87 5.97
CA LEU A 134 -0.80 -18.14 5.28
C LEU A 134 -0.90 -19.34 6.23
N GLU A 135 -0.25 -19.26 7.40
CA GLU A 135 -0.34 -20.29 8.44
C GLU A 135 -1.76 -20.37 9.02
N ALA A 136 -2.40 -19.23 9.27
CA ALA A 136 -3.77 -19.19 9.76
C ALA A 136 -4.76 -19.79 8.74
N ALA A 137 -4.56 -19.54 7.43
CA ALA A 137 -5.38 -20.13 6.37
C ALA A 137 -5.18 -21.65 6.30
N LYS A 138 -3.92 -22.12 6.37
CA LYS A 138 -3.59 -23.54 6.44
C LYS A 138 -4.20 -24.24 7.66
N ALA A 139 -4.31 -23.53 8.77
CA ALA A 139 -4.95 -24.00 10.00
C ALA A 139 -6.50 -23.89 9.99
N ASN A 140 -7.11 -23.45 8.87
CA ASN A 140 -8.55 -23.18 8.75
C ASN A 140 -9.09 -22.17 9.78
N GLN A 141 -8.26 -21.21 10.20
CA GLN A 141 -8.65 -20.14 11.12
C GLN A 141 -9.10 -18.88 10.37
N VAL A 142 -8.62 -18.69 9.15
CA VAL A 142 -9.03 -17.58 8.27
C VAL A 142 -9.32 -18.09 6.86
N THR A 143 -10.14 -17.35 6.12
CA THR A 143 -10.22 -17.46 4.66
C THR A 143 -9.54 -16.27 4.00
N ILE A 144 -8.95 -16.48 2.83
CA ILE A 144 -8.32 -15.43 2.02
C ILE A 144 -8.98 -15.44 0.64
N THR A 145 -9.48 -14.29 0.20
CA THR A 145 -10.06 -14.12 -1.14
C THR A 145 -9.30 -13.02 -1.88
N LEU A 146 -8.98 -13.24 -3.15
CA LEU A 146 -8.43 -12.20 -4.02
C LEU A 146 -9.57 -11.37 -4.60
N ASP A 147 -9.57 -10.08 -4.30
CA ASP A 147 -10.65 -9.16 -4.69
C ASP A 147 -10.31 -8.43 -6.00
N SER A 148 -9.05 -8.05 -6.19
CA SER A 148 -8.62 -7.32 -7.39
C SER A 148 -7.13 -7.53 -7.69
N TRP A 149 -6.78 -7.37 -8.96
CA TRP A 149 -5.41 -7.37 -9.47
C TRP A 149 -5.30 -6.50 -10.72
N GLN A 150 -4.28 -5.65 -10.79
CA GLN A 150 -3.99 -4.83 -11.96
C GLN A 150 -2.50 -4.44 -12.01
N PRO A 151 -1.91 -4.31 -13.22
CA PRO A 151 -0.56 -3.76 -13.36
C PRO A 151 -0.49 -2.30 -12.89
N ILE A 152 0.70 -1.85 -12.50
CA ILE A 152 0.97 -0.44 -12.18
C ILE A 152 1.92 0.15 -13.23
N GLY A 153 1.57 1.33 -13.74
CA GLY A 153 2.41 2.08 -14.69
C GLY A 153 2.33 1.56 -16.13
N GLU A 154 3.20 2.10 -16.98
CA GLU A 154 3.32 1.67 -18.37
C GLU A 154 4.27 0.48 -18.50
N LYS A 155 4.07 -0.32 -19.55
CA LYS A 155 4.96 -1.42 -19.92
C LYS A 155 6.39 -0.90 -20.09
N GLN A 156 7.34 -1.63 -19.52
CA GLN A 156 8.76 -1.34 -19.65
C GLN A 156 9.43 -2.35 -20.57
N GLN A 157 10.50 -1.94 -21.23
CA GLN A 157 11.31 -2.88 -21.99
C GLN A 157 12.06 -3.81 -21.02
N ILE A 158 11.64 -5.07 -20.97
CA ILE A 158 12.19 -6.09 -20.05
C ILE A 158 13.31 -6.88 -20.73
N THR A 159 13.19 -7.10 -22.04
CA THR A 159 14.22 -7.75 -22.88
C THR A 159 14.48 -6.92 -24.13
N ALA A 160 15.46 -7.32 -24.94
CA ALA A 160 15.76 -6.64 -26.21
C ALA A 160 14.56 -6.59 -27.18
N THR A 161 13.60 -7.52 -27.05
CA THR A 161 12.49 -7.69 -28.00
C THR A 161 11.10 -7.65 -27.37
N ALA A 162 10.99 -7.61 -26.03
CA ALA A 162 9.71 -7.64 -25.32
C ALA A 162 9.58 -6.49 -24.32
N SER A 163 8.39 -5.86 -24.33
CA SER A 163 7.96 -4.89 -23.34
C SER A 163 6.74 -5.40 -22.60
N ASP A 164 6.77 -5.34 -21.27
CA ASP A 164 5.68 -5.80 -20.41
C ASP A 164 5.62 -5.02 -19.10
N ASN A 165 4.56 -5.21 -18.32
CA ASN A 165 4.52 -4.76 -16.93
C ASN A 165 5.46 -5.62 -16.08
N PHE A 166 5.87 -5.10 -14.94
CA PHE A 166 6.83 -5.78 -14.05
C PHE A 166 6.38 -5.81 -12.59
N TYR A 167 5.36 -5.04 -12.24
CA TYR A 167 4.76 -5.05 -10.92
C TYR A 167 3.29 -4.63 -11.01
N GLY A 168 2.52 -5.02 -10.01
CA GLY A 168 1.08 -4.78 -9.96
C GLY A 168 0.59 -4.54 -8.55
N ARG A 169 -0.66 -4.11 -8.44
CA ARG A 169 -1.38 -3.92 -7.19
C ARG A 169 -2.58 -4.84 -7.15
N GLY A 170 -2.81 -5.43 -5.98
CA GLY A 170 -4.02 -6.18 -5.72
C GLY A 170 -4.60 -5.89 -4.35
N GLN A 171 -5.78 -6.48 -4.12
CA GLN A 171 -6.42 -6.50 -2.82
C GLN A 171 -6.83 -7.92 -2.49
N ILE A 172 -6.57 -8.33 -1.25
CA ILE A 172 -7.14 -9.55 -0.67
C ILE A 172 -8.02 -9.20 0.53
N THR A 173 -9.05 -9.99 0.75
CA THR A 173 -9.84 -9.97 1.97
C THR A 173 -9.50 -11.19 2.81
N VAL A 174 -9.10 -10.95 4.05
CA VAL A 174 -8.86 -11.97 5.08
C VAL A 174 -10.03 -11.95 6.06
N THR A 175 -10.73 -13.06 6.20
CA THR A 175 -11.85 -13.19 7.15
C THR A 175 -11.47 -14.15 8.27
N ASN A 176 -11.62 -13.75 9.52
CA ASN A 176 -11.46 -14.66 10.65
C ASN A 176 -12.70 -15.53 10.79
N ILE A 177 -12.55 -16.83 10.51
CA ILE A 177 -13.62 -17.83 10.63
C ILE A 177 -13.50 -18.67 11.91
N SER A 178 -12.51 -18.35 12.76
CA SER A 178 -12.34 -18.98 14.07
C SER A 178 -13.21 -18.32 15.14
N GLN A 179 -13.41 -19.02 16.26
CA GLN A 179 -14.15 -18.52 17.43
C GLN A 179 -13.26 -17.69 18.38
N GLN A 180 -12.04 -17.34 17.98
CA GLN A 180 -11.07 -16.60 18.79
C GLN A 180 -10.54 -15.40 18.02
N ALA A 181 -10.13 -14.35 18.73
CA ALA A 181 -9.42 -13.24 18.11
C ALA A 181 -8.05 -13.72 17.59
N GLN A 182 -7.70 -13.33 16.36
CA GLN A 182 -6.45 -13.70 15.72
C GLN A 182 -5.60 -12.45 15.50
N THR A 183 -4.34 -12.45 15.96
CA THR A 183 -3.36 -11.42 15.58
C THR A 183 -2.54 -11.93 14.41
N LEU A 184 -2.72 -11.29 13.26
CA LEU A 184 -2.30 -11.75 11.96
C LEU A 184 -1.34 -10.78 11.29
N PHE A 185 -0.54 -11.24 10.33
CA PHE A 185 0.21 -10.38 9.42
C PHE A 185 0.33 -11.03 8.03
N MET A 186 0.44 -10.23 6.97
CA MET A 186 0.81 -10.71 5.65
C MET A 186 2.34 -10.74 5.53
N PRO A 187 3.00 -11.91 5.38
CA PRO A 187 4.45 -11.95 5.21
C PRO A 187 4.89 -11.14 3.98
N SER A 188 5.97 -10.36 4.14
CA SER A 188 6.67 -9.78 2.99
C SER A 188 7.13 -10.90 2.05
N GLY A 189 6.86 -10.74 0.77
CA GLY A 189 7.10 -11.74 -0.27
C GLY A 189 6.10 -12.89 -0.31
N THR A 190 4.88 -12.72 0.22
CA THR A 190 3.78 -13.66 -0.01
C THR A 190 3.61 -13.92 -1.51
N LEU A 191 3.63 -15.19 -1.93
CA LEU A 191 3.57 -15.53 -3.35
C LEU A 191 2.14 -15.68 -3.85
N PHE A 192 1.85 -15.02 -4.97
CA PHE A 192 0.61 -15.11 -5.72
C PHE A 192 0.89 -15.78 -7.07
N PRO A 193 0.42 -17.01 -7.30
CA PRO A 193 0.64 -17.68 -8.56
C PRO A 193 -0.25 -17.10 -9.66
N PRO A 194 0.18 -17.14 -10.93
CA PRO A 194 -0.63 -16.69 -12.05
C PRO A 194 -1.84 -17.62 -12.28
N ALA A 195 -2.92 -17.07 -12.85
CA ALA A 195 -4.05 -17.88 -13.32
C ALA A 195 -3.76 -18.65 -14.64
N SER A 196 -2.61 -18.37 -15.27
CA SER A 196 -2.17 -18.94 -16.55
C SER A 196 -0.64 -19.14 -16.56
N ASN A 197 -0.05 -19.47 -17.71
CA ASN A 197 1.42 -19.61 -17.83
C ASN A 197 2.13 -18.23 -17.84
N ALA A 198 2.26 -17.63 -16.66
CA ALA A 198 2.90 -16.33 -16.44
C ALA A 198 3.87 -16.36 -15.23
N GLN A 199 4.35 -15.20 -14.79
CA GLN A 199 5.21 -15.08 -13.60
C GLN A 199 4.41 -15.20 -12.30
N ASN A 200 5.01 -15.81 -11.28
CA ASN A 200 4.58 -15.64 -9.90
C ASN A 200 4.89 -14.21 -9.44
N MET A 201 4.06 -13.70 -8.53
CA MET A 201 4.19 -12.36 -7.98
C MET A 201 4.50 -12.43 -6.48
N ALA A 202 5.59 -11.78 -6.05
CA ALA A 202 5.94 -11.66 -4.63
C ALA A 202 5.40 -10.34 -4.07
N GLY A 203 4.42 -10.44 -3.19
CA GLY A 203 3.68 -9.31 -2.65
C GLY A 203 4.23 -8.74 -1.36
N ILE A 204 4.07 -7.43 -1.20
CA ILE A 204 4.24 -6.69 0.05
C ILE A 204 2.99 -5.87 0.33
N GLN A 205 2.52 -5.92 1.57
CA GLN A 205 1.36 -5.17 2.01
C GLN A 205 1.64 -3.66 1.99
N THR A 206 0.75 -2.87 1.42
CA THR A 206 0.86 -1.39 1.39
C THR A 206 -0.19 -0.70 2.25
N ALA A 207 -1.36 -1.31 2.45
CA ALA A 207 -2.39 -0.81 3.37
C ALA A 207 -3.25 -1.95 3.94
N ILE A 208 -3.80 -1.73 5.15
CA ILE A 208 -4.83 -2.60 5.74
C ILE A 208 -6.01 -1.73 6.16
N LYS A 209 -7.21 -2.19 5.80
CA LYS A 209 -8.48 -1.69 6.36
C LYS A 209 -9.14 -2.83 7.13
N ILE A 210 -9.38 -2.63 8.42
CA ILE A 210 -10.06 -3.59 9.29
C ILE A 210 -11.53 -3.24 9.37
N GLU A 211 -12.39 -4.22 9.15
CA GLU A 211 -13.84 -4.15 9.33
C GLU A 211 -14.22 -5.16 10.41
N ASP A 212 -14.59 -4.63 11.58
CA ASP A 212 -14.92 -5.42 12.75
C ASP A 212 -16.41 -5.30 13.06
N PRO A 213 -17.19 -6.40 12.98
CA PRO A 213 -18.62 -6.36 13.28
C PRO A 213 -18.92 -6.10 14.77
N ASN A 214 -17.97 -6.34 15.66
CA ASN A 214 -18.17 -6.28 17.12
C ASN A 214 -17.68 -4.97 17.74
N LEU A 215 -17.02 -4.11 16.99
CA LEU A 215 -16.65 -2.76 17.43
C LEU A 215 -17.64 -1.75 16.84
N PRO A 216 -18.18 -0.82 17.64
CA PRO A 216 -18.99 0.26 17.08
C PRO A 216 -18.16 1.02 16.04
N ALA A 217 -18.74 1.23 14.85
CA ALA A 217 -18.13 1.97 13.74
C ALA A 217 -17.80 3.42 14.16
N THR A 218 -16.69 3.60 14.86
CA THR A 218 -16.28 4.88 15.46
C THR A 218 -15.24 5.61 14.59
N GLY A 219 -15.08 5.18 13.34
CA GLY A 219 -14.07 5.69 12.40
C GLY A 219 -14.62 6.37 11.16
N GLY A 220 -15.87 6.86 11.17
CA GLY A 220 -16.25 7.86 10.18
C GLY A 220 -15.32 9.05 10.36
N GLU A 221 -14.52 9.36 9.34
CA GLU A 221 -13.64 10.52 9.31
C GLU A 221 -14.33 11.67 10.05
N ARG A 222 -13.69 12.18 11.11
CA ARG A 222 -13.96 13.56 11.55
C ARG A 222 -13.45 14.44 10.43
N GLY A 223 -14.19 14.43 9.33
CA GLY A 223 -13.85 15.12 8.11
C GLY A 223 -13.68 16.57 8.48
N LEU A 224 -12.70 17.20 7.83
CA LEU A 224 -12.43 18.62 7.85
C LEU A 224 -13.71 19.49 7.88
N ALA A 225 -14.85 18.99 7.40
CA ALA A 225 -16.18 19.57 7.58
C ALA A 225 -16.53 19.95 9.03
N PHE A 226 -16.30 19.11 10.05
CA PHE A 226 -16.65 19.47 11.43
C PHE A 226 -15.73 20.56 11.99
N GLU A 227 -14.44 20.49 11.69
CA GLU A 227 -13.48 21.53 12.06
C GLU A 227 -13.75 22.85 11.31
N LEU A 228 -14.14 22.80 10.04
CA LEU A 228 -14.54 23.95 9.23
C LEU A 228 -15.85 24.58 9.74
N ILE A 229 -16.81 23.80 10.22
CA ILE A 229 -18.04 24.32 10.84
C ILE A 229 -17.72 25.04 12.15
N VAL A 230 -16.83 24.48 12.98
CA VAL A 230 -16.39 25.14 14.22
C VAL A 230 -15.63 26.43 13.91
N LEU A 231 -14.72 26.42 12.92
CA LEU A 231 -13.99 27.62 12.49
C LEU A 231 -14.91 28.68 11.89
N ALA A 232 -15.86 28.30 11.05
CA ALA A 232 -16.86 29.22 10.48
C ALA A 232 -17.73 29.85 11.58
N GLY A 233 -18.12 29.08 12.59
CA GLY A 233 -18.84 29.56 13.77
C GLY A 233 -18.06 30.63 14.54
N VAL A 234 -16.76 30.39 14.79
CA VAL A 234 -15.89 31.36 15.50
C VAL A 234 -15.69 32.64 14.69
N VAL A 235 -15.52 32.55 13.37
CA VAL A 235 -15.37 33.72 12.49
C VAL A 235 -16.67 34.54 12.45
N LEU A 236 -17.83 33.90 12.37
CA LEU A 236 -19.14 34.59 12.39
C LEU A 236 -19.39 35.30 13.73
N LEU A 237 -19.04 34.66 14.85
CA LEU A 237 -19.16 35.26 16.18
C LEU A 237 -18.23 36.48 16.34
N ALA A 238 -16.98 36.38 15.87
CA ALA A 238 -16.03 37.49 15.90
C ALA A 238 -16.49 38.67 15.01
N PHE A 239 -17.08 38.38 13.84
CA PHE A 239 -17.61 39.40 12.94
C PHE A 239 -18.85 40.09 13.52
N GLY A 240 -19.80 39.32 14.08
CA GLY A 240 -20.98 39.85 14.74
C GLY A 240 -20.65 40.75 15.93
N TRP A 241 -19.64 40.39 16.73
CA TRP A 241 -19.19 41.21 17.85
C TRP A 241 -18.59 42.56 17.40
N ARG A 242 -17.85 42.56 16.28
CA ARG A 242 -17.24 43.78 15.72
C ARG A 242 -18.27 44.73 15.10
N VAL A 243 -19.29 44.20 14.42
CA VAL A 243 -20.40 45.01 13.89
C VAL A 243 -21.22 45.63 15.02
N ARG A 244 -21.49 44.88 16.10
CA ARG A 244 -22.22 45.40 17.25
C ARG A 244 -21.50 46.57 17.96
N ARG A 245 -20.16 46.54 18.03
CA ARG A 245 -19.37 47.65 18.58
C ARG A 245 -19.24 48.85 17.63
N GLY A 246 -19.37 48.66 16.32
CA GLY A 246 -19.25 49.72 15.34
C GLY A 246 -20.52 50.55 15.11
N GLY A 247 -21.69 50.09 15.59
CA GLY A 247 -22.98 50.77 15.44
C GLY A 247 -23.39 51.69 16.60
N GLN A 248 -22.47 51.98 17.54
CA GLN A 248 -22.71 52.89 18.68
C GLN A 248 -21.97 54.23 18.55
N ILE A 249 -21.82 54.76 17.33
CA ILE A 249 -21.32 56.11 17.07
C ILE A 249 -22.44 56.93 16.45
#